data_AF-A0A321LJ83-F1
#
_entry.id   AF-A0A321LJ83-F1
#
_cell.length_a   1.000
_cell.length_b   1.000
_cell.length_c   1.000
_cell.angle_alpha   90.00
_cell.angle_beta   90.00
_cell.angle_gamma   90.00
#
_symmetry.space_group_name_H-M   'P 1'
#
loop_
_entity.id
_entity.type
_entity.pdbx_description
1 polymer ?
#
loop_
_entity_poly.entity_id
_entity_poly.type
_entity_poly.pdbx_seq_one_letter_code
_entity_poly.pdbx_strand_id
1 'polypeptide(L)'
;MKHAGEKALDELEDLICDIRKLGGLRERRRGAFYKKAIGFLHFHEDPAGLFADLKVGDRFERFPVGTHAEREQLLARVRACLTDDSSIRVEKPENADR
;
A
#
# COMPACT_ATOMS: atom_id res chain seq x y z
N MET A 1 6.20 -6.37 -17.42
CA MET A 1 6.23 -6.00 -15.99
C MET A 1 7.66 -5.66 -15.61
N LYS A 2 8.04 -4.39 -15.78
CA LYS A 2 9.32 -3.89 -15.29
C LYS A 2 9.05 -3.23 -13.94
N HIS A 3 9.90 -3.50 -12.96
CA HIS A 3 9.88 -2.76 -11.71
C HIS A 3 10.18 -1.28 -12.00
N ALA A 4 9.73 -0.38 -11.13
CA ALA A 4 10.11 1.02 -11.22
C ALA A 4 11.64 1.13 -11.35
N GLY A 5 12.10 1.95 -12.29
CA GLY A 5 13.54 2.15 -12.51
C GLY A 5 14.23 2.67 -11.25
N GLU A 6 15.54 2.49 -11.15
CA GLU A 6 16.30 2.92 -9.96
C GLU A 6 16.12 4.40 -9.64
N LYS A 7 16.03 5.27 -10.66
CA LYS A 7 15.73 6.70 -10.50
C LYS A 7 14.35 6.96 -9.89
N ALA A 8 13.32 6.26 -10.38
CA ALA A 8 11.97 6.41 -9.87
C ALA A 8 11.87 5.92 -8.42
N LEU A 9 12.58 4.83 -8.08
CA LEU A 9 12.66 4.36 -6.69
C LEU A 9 13.38 5.36 -5.79
N ASP A 10 14.37 6.08 -6.31
CA ASP A 10 15.08 7.15 -5.60
C ASP A 10 14.14 8.34 -5.30
N GLU A 11 13.35 8.78 -6.29
CA GLU A 11 12.35 9.84 -6.09
C GLU A 11 11.21 9.43 -5.15
N LEU A 12 10.94 8.12 -5.07
CA LEU A 12 9.96 7.55 -4.15
C LEU A 12 10.58 7.23 -2.77
N GLU A 13 11.87 7.46 -2.55
CA GLU A 13 12.54 7.09 -1.31
C GLU A 13 11.94 7.80 -0.09
N ASP A 14 11.63 9.09 -0.19
CA ASP A 14 10.95 9.83 0.87
C ASP A 14 9.58 9.22 1.21
N LEU A 15 8.79 8.89 0.17
CA LEU A 15 7.48 8.24 0.35
C LEU A 15 7.61 6.84 0.97
N ILE A 16 8.58 6.05 0.50
CA ILE A 16 8.90 4.73 1.05
C ILE A 16 9.29 4.86 2.52
N CYS A 17 10.09 5.87 2.86
CA CYS A 17 10.49 6.18 4.23
C CYS A 17 9.26 6.50 5.11
N ASP A 18 8.34 7.32 4.64
CA ASP A 18 7.10 7.61 5.37
C ASP A 18 6.21 6.39 5.55
N ILE A 19 6.06 5.54 4.52
CA ILE A 19 5.32 4.28 4.64
C ILE A 19 5.98 3.34 5.66
N ARG A 20 7.31 3.29 5.72
CA ARG A 20 8.05 2.53 6.74
C ARG A 20 7.76 3.01 8.16
N LYS A 21 7.50 4.31 8.35
CA LYS A 21 7.13 4.88 9.67
C LYS A 21 5.73 4.47 10.13
N LEU A 22 4.81 4.13 9.21
CA LEU A 22 3.43 3.79 9.56
C LEU A 22 3.29 2.48 10.37
N GLY A 23 4.31 1.62 10.37
CA GLY A 23 4.33 0.38 11.14
C GLY A 23 3.36 -0.69 10.60
N GLY A 24 3.67 -1.97 10.83
CA GLY A 24 2.81 -3.10 10.40
C GLY A 24 2.97 -3.54 8.94
N LEU A 25 3.83 -2.87 8.17
CA LEU A 25 4.25 -3.29 6.83
C LEU A 25 5.68 -3.80 6.85
N ARG A 26 5.91 -4.91 6.14
CA ARG A 26 7.24 -5.51 5.97
C ARG A 26 7.72 -5.24 4.56
N GLU A 27 8.69 -4.36 4.43
CA GLU A 27 9.39 -4.13 3.18
C GLU A 27 10.22 -5.37 2.84
N ARG A 28 9.92 -6.01 1.69
CA ARG A 28 10.75 -7.13 1.18
C ARG A 28 11.73 -6.68 0.11
N ARG A 29 11.34 -5.70 -0.70
CA ARG A 29 12.18 -5.04 -1.71
C ARG A 29 11.83 -3.55 -1.74
N ARG A 30 12.77 -2.70 -2.20
CA ARG A 30 12.49 -1.27 -2.42
C ARG A 30 11.26 -1.13 -3.30
N GLY A 31 10.22 -0.46 -2.80
CA GLY A 31 8.94 -0.32 -3.49
C GLY A 31 8.03 -1.57 -3.48
N ALA A 32 8.24 -2.53 -2.57
CA ALA A 32 7.35 -3.67 -2.39
C ALA A 32 7.14 -4.00 -0.90
N PHE A 33 5.94 -3.67 -0.42
CA PHE A 33 5.52 -3.84 0.96
C PHE A 33 4.52 -4.98 1.11
N TYR A 34 4.76 -5.80 2.13
CA TYR A 34 3.96 -6.95 2.46
C TYR A 34 3.33 -6.79 3.83
N LYS A 35 2.06 -7.17 3.95
CA LYS A 35 1.32 -7.21 5.22
C LYS A 35 0.92 -8.66 5.48
N LYS A 36 1.34 -9.24 6.63
CA LYS A 36 1.04 -10.64 7.00
C LYS A 36 1.30 -11.65 5.86
N ALA A 37 2.39 -11.47 5.11
CA ALA A 37 2.80 -12.26 3.94
C ALA A 37 2.01 -12.05 2.64
N ILE A 38 1.01 -11.16 2.63
CA ILE A 38 0.26 -10.77 1.43
C ILE A 38 0.86 -9.48 0.85
N GLY A 39 0.98 -9.40 -0.48
CA GLY A 39 1.40 -8.17 -1.15
C GLY A 39 0.38 -7.06 -0.87
N PHE A 40 0.80 -6.02 -0.16
CA PHE A 40 -0.08 -4.94 0.27
C PHE A 40 0.10 -3.69 -0.56
N LEU A 41 1.33 -3.34 -0.89
CA LEU A 41 1.64 -2.20 -1.75
C LEU A 41 2.82 -2.54 -2.63
N HIS A 42 2.69 -2.29 -3.93
CA HIS A 42 3.79 -2.43 -4.87
C HIS A 42 3.83 -1.30 -5.87
N PHE A 43 5.03 -0.84 -6.18
CA PHE A 43 5.29 0.23 -7.13
C PHE A 43 5.76 -0.37 -8.46
N HIS A 44 5.20 0.14 -9.56
CA HIS A 44 5.60 -0.23 -10.91
C HIS A 44 5.67 1.01 -11.82
N GLU A 45 6.55 0.94 -12.82
CA GLU A 45 6.66 1.96 -13.85
C GLU A 45 6.06 1.41 -15.14
N ASP A 46 5.16 2.19 -15.70
CA ASP A 46 4.56 1.96 -17.01
C ASP A 46 5.01 3.09 -17.96
N PRO A 47 4.92 2.93 -19.28
CA PRO A 47 5.25 4.00 -20.23
C PRO A 47 4.39 5.26 -20.04
N ALA A 48 3.27 5.17 -19.32
CA ALA A 48 2.43 6.29 -18.94
C ALA A 48 2.93 7.05 -17.69
N GLY A 49 3.84 6.47 -16.90
CA GLY A 49 4.35 7.07 -15.66
C GLY A 49 4.49 6.06 -14.51
N LEU A 50 4.57 6.59 -13.29
CA LEU A 50 4.71 5.79 -12.07
C LEU A 50 3.37 5.52 -11.42
N PHE A 51 3.15 4.26 -11.05
CA PHE A 51 1.93 3.82 -10.41
C PHE A 51 2.24 2.92 -9.20
N ALA A 52 1.31 2.90 -8.26
CA ALA A 52 1.36 2.07 -7.08
C ALA A 52 0.03 1.33 -6.92
N ASP A 53 0.07 0.02 -6.76
CA ASP A 53 -1.11 -0.78 -6.47
C ASP A 53 -1.19 -1.04 -4.98
N LEU A 54 -2.21 -0.48 -4.35
CA LEU A 54 -2.53 -0.63 -2.94
C LEU A 54 -3.65 -1.65 -2.76
N LYS A 55 -3.48 -2.59 -1.84
CA LYS A 55 -4.54 -3.51 -1.44
C LYS A 55 -5.50 -2.83 -0.46
N VAL A 56 -6.72 -2.58 -0.91
CA VAL A 56 -7.83 -1.99 -0.14
C VAL A 56 -8.88 -3.08 0.09
N GLY A 57 -8.94 -3.60 1.32
CA GLY A 57 -9.75 -4.78 1.62
C GLY A 57 -9.27 -6.00 0.84
N ASP A 58 -10.11 -6.53 -0.05
CA ASP A 58 -9.74 -7.66 -0.90
C ASP A 58 -9.30 -7.27 -2.33
N ARG A 59 -9.45 -6.00 -2.72
CA ARG A 59 -9.15 -5.51 -4.07
C ARG A 59 -7.81 -4.76 -4.12
N PHE A 60 -7.18 -4.78 -5.28
CA PHE A 60 -6.05 -3.91 -5.58
C PHE A 60 -6.56 -2.67 -6.31
N GLU A 61 -6.26 -1.50 -5.77
CA GLU A 61 -6.54 -0.21 -6.38
C GLU A 61 -5.23 0.41 -6.85
N ARG A 62 -5.21 0.87 -8.09
CA ARG A 62 -4.05 1.51 -8.71
C ARG A 62 -4.12 3.02 -8.48
N PHE A 63 -3.06 3.59 -7.94
CA PHE A 63 -2.89 5.01 -7.75
C PHE A 63 -1.68 5.52 -8.54
N PRO A 64 -1.79 6.63 -9.28
CA PRO A 64 -0.62 7.29 -9.83
C PRO A 64 0.26 7.84 -8.70
N VAL A 65 1.57 7.90 -8.91
CA VAL A 65 2.55 8.45 -7.94
C VAL A 65 3.63 9.31 -8.60
N GLY A 66 3.35 9.78 -9.82
CA GLY A 66 4.29 10.61 -10.59
C GLY A 66 4.56 11.96 -9.93
N THR A 67 3.59 12.51 -9.21
CA THR A 67 3.69 13.83 -8.56
C THR A 67 3.59 13.75 -7.04
N HIS A 68 4.09 14.79 -6.35
CA HIS A 68 4.05 14.86 -4.89
C HIS A 68 2.61 14.78 -4.33
N ALA A 69 1.68 15.51 -4.94
CA ALA A 69 0.27 15.51 -4.53
C ALA A 69 -0.38 14.13 -4.66
N GLU A 70 -0.01 13.34 -5.66
CA GLU A 70 -0.49 11.97 -5.83
C GLU A 70 0.13 11.02 -4.77
N ARG A 71 1.42 11.20 -4.47
CA ARG A 71 2.11 10.46 -3.40
C ARG A 71 1.48 10.69 -2.02
N GLU A 72 1.12 11.94 -1.72
CA GLU A 72 0.42 12.30 -0.48
C GLU A 72 -0.97 11.66 -0.38
N GLN A 73 -1.71 11.60 -1.49
CA GLN A 73 -3.01 10.92 -1.56
C GLN A 73 -2.87 9.42 -1.32
N LEU A 74 -1.86 8.78 -1.93
CA LEU A 74 -1.57 7.36 -1.68
C LEU A 74 -1.24 7.13 -0.21
N LEU A 75 -0.36 7.94 0.38
CA LEU A 75 0.01 7.82 1.80
C LEU A 75 -1.22 7.96 2.71
N ALA A 76 -2.10 8.92 2.40
CA ALA A 76 -3.35 9.12 3.10
C ALA A 76 -4.31 7.93 2.99
N ARG A 77 -4.23 7.16 1.90
CA ARG A 77 -5.02 5.93 1.71
C ARG A 77 -4.40 4.73 2.40
N VAL A 78 -3.07 4.59 2.34
CA VAL A 78 -2.31 3.55 3.06
C VAL A 78 -2.61 3.63 4.56
N ARG A 79 -2.52 4.83 5.18
CA ARG A 79 -2.85 5.00 6.60
C ARG A 79 -4.30 4.56 6.90
N ALA A 80 -5.25 4.90 6.04
CA ALA A 80 -6.65 4.56 6.24
C ALA A 80 -6.85 3.03 6.19
N CYS A 81 -6.21 2.35 5.24
CA CYS A 81 -6.26 0.89 5.14
C CYS A 81 -5.55 0.17 6.30
N LEU A 82 -4.51 0.78 6.88
CA LEU A 82 -3.86 0.25 8.08
C LEU A 82 -4.74 0.39 9.33
N THR A 83 -5.47 1.50 9.46
CA THR A 83 -6.43 1.72 10.54
C THR A 83 -7.70 0.88 10.39
N ASP A 84 -8.24 0.78 9.17
CA ASP A 84 -9.47 0.04 8.85
C ASP A 84 -9.32 -1.47 9.09
N ASP A 85 -8.17 -2.06 8.75
CA ASP A 85 -7.88 -3.48 9.01
C ASP A 85 -7.82 -3.83 10.50
N SER A 86 -7.56 -2.86 11.39
CA SER A 86 -7.69 -3.10 12.84
C SER A 86 -9.14 -3.14 13.32
N SER A 87 -10.09 -2.68 12.49
CA SER A 87 -11.49 -2.48 12.91
C SER A 87 -12.45 -3.55 12.40
N ILE A 88 -12.01 -4.50 11.56
CA ILE A 88 -12.84 -5.63 11.12
C ILE A 88 -12.31 -6.95 11.70
N ARG A 89 -12.38 -7.06 13.01
CA ARG A 89 -12.93 -8.26 13.64
C ARG A 89 -14.22 -7.83 14.33
N VAL A 90 -15.28 -7.68 13.55
CA VAL A 90 -16.61 -7.85 14.13
C VAL A 90 -16.71 -9.35 14.37
N GLU A 91 -16.46 -9.75 15.61
CA GLU A 91 -16.83 -11.06 16.11
C GLU A 91 -18.24 -11.36 15.62
N LYS A 92 -18.42 -12.45 14.89
CA LYS A 92 -19.77 -12.99 14.71
C LYS A 92 -20.30 -13.24 16.13
N PRO A 93 -21.41 -12.62 16.56
CA PRO A 93 -22.08 -13.12 17.74
C PRO A 93 -22.56 -14.53 17.38
N GLU A 94 -21.91 -15.52 17.98
CA GLU A 94 -22.51 -16.80 18.26
C GLU A 94 -23.79 -16.50 19.05
N ASN A 95 -24.92 -16.47 18.36
CA ASN A 95 -26.21 -16.46 19.01
C ASN A 95 -26.98 -17.68 18.54
N ALA A 96 -27.05 -18.62 19.48
CA ALA A 96 -27.96 -19.73 19.51
C ALA A 96 -29.40 -19.25 19.21
N ASP A 97 -30.10 -20.01 18.37
CA ASP A 97 -31.52 -20.28 18.60
C ASP A 97 -31.88 -21.64 17.97
N ARG A 98 -32.15 -22.58 18.89
CA ARG A 98 -33.02 -23.78 18.81
C ARG A 98 -32.58 -25.00 17.99
#